data_AF-A0AAC9RPM3-F1
#
_entry.id   AF-A0AAC9RPM3-F1
#
_cell.length_a   1.000
_cell.length_b   1.000
_cell.length_c   1.000
_cell.angle_alpha   90.00
_cell.angle_beta   90.00
_cell.angle_gamma   90.00
#
_symmetry.space_group_name_H-M   'P 1'
#
loop_
_entity.id
_entity.type
_entity.pdbx_description
1 polymer ?
#
loop_
_entity_poly.entity_id
_entity_poly.type
_entity_poly.pdbx_seq_one_letter_code
_entity_poly.pdbx_strand_id
1 'polypeptide(L)'
;MIDKDANVTGLIDWTEAKVTDVSNDFVFYYKVFGEEGLESLIKAYKEAGGYYWPKMKEHIIELVAAYPVAIAEFAIISGLKEYEQMARQTLEVSGN
;
A
#
# COMPACT_ATOMS: atom_id res chain seq x y z
N MET A 1 -16.13 0.95 -0.01
CA MET A 1 -17.51 1.05 -0.54
C MET A 1 -17.67 2.42 -1.18
N ILE A 2 -18.39 2.49 -2.30
CA ILE A 2 -18.64 3.74 -3.03
C ILE A 2 -20.12 3.92 -3.31
N ASP A 3 -20.58 5.16 -3.42
CA ASP A 3 -21.89 5.47 -3.98
C ASP A 3 -21.87 5.46 -5.52
N LYS A 4 -23.00 5.84 -6.14
CA LYS A 4 -23.18 5.91 -7.60
C LYS A 4 -22.29 6.95 -8.30
N ASP A 5 -21.75 7.92 -7.56
CA ASP A 5 -20.93 9.02 -8.06
C ASP A 5 -19.44 8.80 -7.70
N ALA A 6 -19.09 7.58 -7.25
CA ALA A 6 -17.76 7.16 -6.81
C ALA A 6 -17.24 7.84 -5.54
N ASN A 7 -18.10 8.45 -4.72
CA ASN A 7 -17.69 8.95 -3.41
C ASN A 7 -17.48 7.77 -2.46
N VAL A 8 -16.40 7.79 -1.68
CA VAL A 8 -16.16 6.78 -0.64
C VAL A 8 -17.17 6.97 0.49
N THR A 9 -18.00 5.96 0.72
CA THR A 9 -19.06 5.99 1.76
C THR A 9 -18.79 5.07 2.94
N GLY A 10 -17.76 4.23 2.85
CA GLY A 10 -17.33 3.39 3.96
C GLY A 10 -16.17 2.47 3.63
N LEU A 11 -15.49 2.02 4.68
CA LEU A 11 -14.36 1.08 4.65
C LEU A 11 -14.71 -0.17 5.48
N ILE A 12 -14.30 -1.33 4.99
CA ILE A 12 -14.54 -2.65 5.61
C ILE A 12 -13.19 -3.35 5.88
N ASP A 13 -13.22 -4.55 6.47
CA ASP A 13 -12.05 -5.40 6.73
C ASP A 13 -10.94 -4.71 7.56
N TRP A 14 -11.30 -4.32 8.79
CA TRP A 14 -10.44 -3.59 9.73
C TRP A 14 -9.42 -4.45 10.51
N THR A 15 -9.10 -5.68 10.07
CA THR A 15 -8.21 -6.59 10.83
C THR A 15 -6.80 -6.05 11.00
N GLU A 16 -6.35 -5.19 10.08
CA GLU A 16 -5.03 -4.56 10.10
C GLU A 16 -5.01 -3.16 10.75
N ALA A 17 -6.10 -2.73 11.37
CA ALA A 17 -6.16 -1.41 12.01
C ALA A 17 -5.12 -1.28 13.13
N LYS A 18 -4.22 -0.30 13.01
CA LYS A 18 -3.17 -0.02 14.01
C LYS A 18 -2.73 1.44 13.94
N VAL A 19 -2.19 1.97 15.04
CA VAL A 19 -1.56 3.30 15.06
C VAL A 19 -0.12 3.16 14.60
N THR A 20 0.17 3.62 13.38
CA THR A 20 1.49 3.53 12.74
C THR A 20 1.62 4.60 11.64
N ASP A 21 2.62 4.47 10.78
CA ASP A 21 2.77 5.27 9.56
C ASP A 21 1.53 5.17 8.64
N VAL A 22 0.88 6.31 8.44
CA VAL A 22 -0.32 6.48 7.59
C VAL A 22 -0.07 6.16 6.12
N SER A 23 1.18 6.14 5.68
CA SER A 23 1.59 5.89 4.30
C SER A 23 1.07 4.55 3.75
N ASN A 24 0.82 3.56 4.61
CA ASN A 24 0.23 2.28 4.23
C ASN A 24 -1.13 2.44 3.52
N ASP A 25 -1.94 3.40 3.93
CA ASP A 25 -3.28 3.64 3.35
C ASP A 25 -3.22 4.34 1.97
N PHE A 26 -2.04 4.86 1.58
CA PHE A 26 -1.81 5.51 0.28
C PHE A 26 -1.23 4.55 -0.78
N VAL A 27 -0.66 3.41 -0.35
CA VAL A 27 -0.01 2.42 -1.23
C VAL A 27 -0.95 1.93 -2.33
N PHE A 28 -2.23 1.69 -2.00
CA PHE A 28 -3.23 1.24 -2.97
C PHE A 28 -3.40 2.24 -4.12
N TYR A 29 -3.49 3.53 -3.81
CA TYR A 29 -3.69 4.56 -4.82
C TYR A 29 -2.53 4.62 -5.81
N TYR A 30 -1.29 4.50 -5.32
CA TYR A 30 -0.13 4.44 -6.21
C TYR A 30 -0.14 3.19 -7.09
N LYS A 31 -0.40 2.01 -6.52
CA LYS A 31 -0.40 0.75 -7.28
C LYS A 31 -1.47 0.70 -8.38
N VAL A 32 -2.64 1.32 -8.16
CA VAL A 32 -3.76 1.25 -9.09
C VAL A 32 -3.81 2.43 -10.06
N PHE A 33 -3.45 3.64 -9.61
CA PHE A 33 -3.61 4.88 -10.37
C PHE A 33 -2.29 5.57 -10.70
N GLY A 34 -1.15 4.97 -10.35
CA GLY A 34 0.18 5.52 -10.60
C GLY A 34 0.48 6.78 -9.78
N GLU A 35 1.50 7.53 -10.20
CA GLU A 35 1.90 8.78 -9.53
C GLU A 35 0.80 9.84 -9.56
N GLU A 36 0.06 9.98 -10.67
CA GLU A 36 -1.01 10.99 -10.79
C GLU A 36 -2.12 10.77 -9.75
N GLY A 37 -2.55 9.52 -9.57
CA GLY A 37 -3.54 9.19 -8.55
C GLY A 37 -3.03 9.38 -7.13
N LEU A 38 -1.77 9.00 -6.87
CA LEU A 38 -1.13 9.24 -5.57
C LEU A 38 -1.05 10.74 -5.24
N GLU A 39 -0.63 11.56 -6.20
CA GLU A 39 -0.54 13.02 -6.04
C GLU A 39 -1.90 13.65 -5.80
N SER A 40 -2.93 13.21 -6.55
CA SER A 40 -4.31 13.66 -6.36
C SER A 40 -4.82 13.36 -4.95
N LEU A 41 -4.57 12.14 -4.44
CA LEU A 41 -4.95 11.75 -3.08
C LEU A 41 -4.18 12.55 -2.01
N ILE A 42 -2.86 12.69 -2.14
CA ILE A 42 -2.04 13.46 -1.19
C ILE A 42 -2.50 14.92 -1.15
N LYS A 43 -2.82 15.51 -2.30
CA LYS A 43 -3.35 16.88 -2.39
C LYS A 43 -4.67 17.00 -1.63
N ALA A 44 -5.64 16.14 -1.92
CA ALA A 44 -6.94 16.15 -1.25
C ALA A 44 -6.80 15.93 0.27
N TYR A 45 -5.95 15.00 0.69
CA TYR A 45 -5.67 14.71 2.10
C TYR A 45 -5.06 15.92 2.82
N LYS A 46 -4.09 16.58 2.20
CA LYS A 46 -3.46 17.80 2.72
C LYS A 46 -4.47 18.96 2.82
N GLU A 47 -5.28 19.17 1.78
CA GLU A 47 -6.31 20.21 1.76
C GLU A 47 -7.41 19.97 2.81
N ALA A 48 -7.69 18.71 3.13
CA ALA A 48 -8.59 18.32 4.23
C ALA A 48 -7.95 18.44 5.63
N GLY A 49 -6.69 18.84 5.74
CA GLY A 49 -5.99 19.05 7.02
C GLY A 49 -5.20 17.85 7.54
N GLY A 50 -5.00 16.82 6.71
CA GLY A 50 -4.16 15.67 7.04
C GLY A 50 -2.68 16.03 7.22
N TYR A 51 -1.94 15.21 7.97
CA TYR A 51 -0.51 15.42 8.19
C TYR A 51 0.27 15.27 6.88
N TYR A 52 0.98 16.33 6.47
CA TYR A 52 1.75 16.36 5.24
C TYR A 52 3.21 16.71 5.53
N TRP A 53 4.13 16.05 4.84
CA TRP A 53 5.55 16.38 4.84
C TRP A 53 6.10 16.45 3.40
N PRO A 54 7.19 17.21 3.15
CA PRO A 54 7.68 17.46 1.80
C PRO A 54 8.05 16.22 0.98
N LYS A 55 8.40 15.11 1.64
CA LYS A 55 8.83 13.84 1.02
C LYS A 55 7.80 12.72 1.12
N MET A 56 6.53 13.07 1.32
CA MET A 56 5.44 12.11 1.48
C MET A 56 5.28 11.20 0.25
N LYS A 57 5.30 11.78 -0.95
CA LYS A 57 5.17 11.02 -2.19
C LYS A 57 6.31 10.00 -2.34
N GLU A 58 7.55 10.47 -2.22
CA GLU A 58 8.73 9.63 -2.37
C GLU A 58 8.77 8.52 -1.31
N HIS A 59 8.42 8.83 -0.06
CA HIS A 59 8.34 7.82 1.00
C HIS A 59 7.30 6.73 0.70
N ILE A 60 6.13 7.09 0.18
CA ILE A 60 5.09 6.11 -0.20
C ILE A 60 5.57 5.22 -1.36
N ILE A 61 6.33 5.77 -2.31
CA ILE A 61 6.91 5.00 -3.41
C ILE A 61 7.94 3.98 -2.89
N GLU A 62 8.81 4.37 -1.96
CA GLU A 62 9.75 3.44 -1.32
C GLU A 62 9.02 2.37 -0.49
N LEU A 63 7.95 2.74 0.20
CA LEU A 63 7.10 1.77 0.92
C LEU A 63 6.46 0.76 -0.05
N VAL A 64 6.04 1.20 -1.24
CA VAL A 64 5.56 0.29 -2.28
C VAL A 64 6.67 -0.65 -2.75
N ALA A 65 7.90 -0.16 -2.94
CA ALA A 65 9.05 -0.99 -3.31
C ALA A 65 9.36 -2.07 -2.27
N ALA A 66 9.05 -1.82 -0.99
CA ALA A 66 9.18 -2.78 0.10
C ALA A 66 8.07 -3.86 0.16
N TYR A 67 7.11 -3.89 -0.78
CA TYR A 67 6.04 -4.91 -0.79
C TYR A 67 6.49 -6.38 -0.73
N PRO A 68 7.68 -6.80 -1.22
CA PRO A 68 8.12 -8.19 -1.11
C PRO A 68 8.24 -8.67 0.34
N VAL A 69 8.48 -7.75 1.30
CA VAL A 69 8.53 -8.08 2.74
C VAL A 69 7.20 -8.67 3.21
N ALA A 70 6.08 -8.01 2.89
CA ALA A 70 4.75 -8.49 3.29
C ALA A 70 4.38 -9.83 2.64
N ILE A 71 4.82 -10.06 1.40
CA ILE A 71 4.61 -11.36 0.73
C ILE A 71 5.42 -12.45 1.44
N ALA A 72 6.68 -12.17 1.79
CA ALA A 72 7.51 -13.12 2.51
C ALA A 72 6.98 -13.43 3.92
N GLU A 73 6.54 -12.42 4.66
CA GLU A 73 5.89 -12.60 5.97
C GLU A 73 4.65 -13.49 5.85
N PHE A 74 3.79 -13.21 4.87
CA PHE A 74 2.60 -14.02 4.62
C PHE A 74 2.95 -15.46 4.22
N ALA A 75 3.98 -15.67 3.39
CA ALA A 75 4.45 -17.00 3.01
C ALA A 75 4.92 -17.81 4.23
N ILE A 76 5.68 -17.18 5.14
CA ILE A 76 6.18 -17.80 6.37
C ILE A 76 5.01 -18.19 7.29
N ILE A 77 4.03 -17.29 7.47
CA ILE A 77 2.89 -17.51 8.37
C ILE A 77 1.91 -18.55 7.81
N SER A 78 1.63 -18.49 6.51
CA SER A 78 0.63 -19.35 5.86
C SER A 78 1.14 -20.75 5.50
N GLY A 79 2.44 -20.90 5.24
CA GLY A 79 3.03 -22.14 4.76
C GLY A 79 2.63 -22.51 3.32
N LEU A 80 2.00 -21.59 2.58
CA LEU A 80 1.55 -21.82 1.20
C LEU A 80 2.72 -21.73 0.22
N LYS A 81 2.92 -22.79 -0.58
CA LYS A 81 4.05 -22.88 -1.52
C LYS A 81 3.98 -21.82 -2.62
N GLU A 82 2.77 -21.44 -3.03
CA GLU A 82 2.53 -20.41 -4.03
C GLU A 82 3.06 -19.04 -3.56
N TYR A 83 2.86 -18.74 -2.27
CA TYR A 83 3.38 -17.52 -1.67
C TYR A 83 4.88 -17.59 -1.40
N GLU A 84 5.45 -18.76 -1.11
CA GLU A 84 6.91 -18.92 -1.05
C GLU A 84 7.57 -18.63 -2.40
N GLN A 85 7.03 -19.17 -3.49
CA GLN A 85 7.52 -18.92 -4.85
C GLN A 85 7.41 -17.44 -5.21
N MET A 86 6.26 -16.82 -4.91
CA MET A 86 6.04 -15.39 -5.12
C MET A 86 7.02 -14.54 -4.30
N ALA A 87 7.25 -14.87 -3.02
CA ALA A 87 8.20 -14.18 -2.16
C ALA A 87 9.62 -14.23 -2.76
N ARG A 88 10.10 -15.40 -3.18
CA ARG A 88 11.44 -15.55 -3.79
C ARG A 88 11.60 -14.71 -5.06
N GLN A 89 10.58 -14.70 -5.92
CA GLN A 89 10.59 -13.92 -7.15
C GLN A 89 10.62 -12.42 -6.86
N THR A 90 9.73 -11.95 -5.98
CA THR A 90 9.58 -10.52 -5.66
C THR A 90 10.73 -9.98 -4.81
N LEU A 91 11.45 -10.84 -4.06
CA LEU A 91 12.70 -10.52 -3.37
C LEU A 91 13.94 -10.58 -4.28
N GLU A 92 13.77 -10.88 -5.57
CA GLU A 92 14.85 -10.96 -6.56
C GLU A 92 15.99 -11.92 -6.16
N VAL A 93 15.65 -13.01 -5.47
CA VAL A 93 16.63 -14.04 -5.12
C VAL A 93 16.96 -14.83 -6.39
N SER A 94 18.23 -14.81 -6.82
CA SER A 94 18.72 -15.63 -7.93
C SER A 94 18.33 -17.10 -7.70
N GLY A 95 17.50 -17.65 -8.58
CA GLY A 95 17.11 -19.06 -8.52
C GLY A 95 18.32 -19.97 -8.76
N ASN A 96 18.35 -21.11 -8.06
CA ASN A 96 19.12 -22.28 -8.50
C ASN A 96 18.29 -23.07 -9.51
#